data_AF-A0A2S9G7Q8-F1
#
_entry.id   AF-A0A2S9G7Q8-F1
#
_cell.length_a   1.000
_cell.length_b   1.000
_cell.length_c   1.000
_cell.angle_alpha   90.00
_cell.angle_beta   90.00
_cell.angle_gamma   90.00
#
_symmetry.space_group_name_H-M   'P 1'
#
loop_
_entity.id
_entity.type
_entity.pdbx_description
1 polymer ?
#
loop_
_entity_poly.entity_id
_entity_poly.type
_entity_poly.pdbx_seq_one_letter_code
_entity_poly.pdbx_strand_id
1 'polypeptide(L)'
;VHNGIEYALMTAYAEGYEMLAAEELVKDPQAVYQAWTNGTVVRSWLQTLLAKALKEDPNLAGISGYTEDSGEGRWTVEEAIRLR
;
A
#
# COMPACT_ATOMS: atom_id res chain seq x y z
N VAL A 1 13.26 -5.11 -10.37
CA VAL A 1 13.19 -3.63 -10.23
C VAL A 1 11.75 -3.13 -10.22
N HIS A 2 10.96 -3.26 -11.31
CA HIS A 2 9.56 -2.82 -11.35
C HIS A 2 8.74 -3.32 -10.15
N ASN A 3 8.69 -4.65 -9.96
CA ASN A 3 7.90 -5.25 -8.87
C ASN A 3 8.45 -4.87 -7.49
N GLY A 4 9.76 -4.69 -7.35
CA GLY A 4 10.36 -4.18 -6.12
C GLY A 4 9.91 -2.75 -5.77
N ILE A 5 9.74 -1.87 -6.76
CA ILE A 5 9.17 -0.52 -6.57
C ILE A 5 7.69 -0.63 -6.19
N GLU A 6 6.94 -1.49 -6.89
CA GLU A 6 5.52 -1.72 -6.60
C GLU A 6 5.31 -2.23 -5.16
N TYR A 7 6.07 -3.24 -4.72
CA TYR A 7 6.00 -3.77 -3.37
C TYR A 7 6.36 -2.75 -2.31
N ALA A 8 7.35 -1.88 -2.57
CA ALA A 8 7.70 -0.79 -1.67
C ALA A 8 6.54 0.22 -1.52
N LEU A 9 5.87 0.58 -2.62
CA LEU A 9 4.69 1.45 -2.57
C LEU A 9 3.52 0.79 -1.86
N MET A 10 3.24 -0.49 -2.14
CA MET A 10 2.21 -1.27 -1.47
C MET A 10 2.45 -1.30 0.05
N THR A 11 3.70 -1.54 0.47
CA THR A 11 4.09 -1.57 1.88
C THR A 11 3.89 -0.20 2.53
N ALA A 12 4.34 0.88 1.87
CA ALA A 12 4.16 2.24 2.39
C ALA A 12 2.67 2.62 2.56
N TYR A 13 1.79 2.18 1.64
CA TYR A 13 0.35 2.37 1.80
C TYR A 13 -0.24 1.48 2.90
N ALA A 14 0.21 0.23 3.05
CA ALA A 14 -0.25 -0.64 4.11
C ALA A 14 0.10 -0.07 5.49
N GLU A 15 1.35 0.34 5.71
CA GLU A 15 1.78 0.98 6.95
C GLU A 15 1.02 2.31 7.20
N GLY A 16 0.83 3.11 6.16
CA GLY A 16 0.04 4.35 6.25
C GLY A 16 -1.42 4.09 6.61
N TYR A 17 -2.04 3.01 6.11
CA TYR A 17 -3.39 2.61 6.50
C TYR A 17 -3.46 2.20 7.97
N GLU A 18 -2.53 1.37 8.46
CA GLU A 18 -2.49 0.97 9.87
C GLU A 18 -2.37 2.19 10.80
N MET A 19 -1.51 3.16 10.43
CA MET A 19 -1.39 4.41 11.19
C MET A 19 -2.70 5.22 11.21
N LEU A 20 -3.39 5.32 10.07
CA LEU A 20 -4.68 6.00 9.99
C LEU A 20 -5.79 5.26 10.76
N ALA A 21 -5.79 3.93 10.72
CA ALA A 21 -6.79 3.11 11.41
C ALA A 21 -6.59 3.11 12.94
N ALA A 22 -5.35 3.25 13.41
CA ALA A 22 -5.03 3.33 14.83
C ALA A 22 -5.32 4.70 15.45
N GLU A 23 -5.46 5.76 14.64
CA GLU A 23 -5.65 7.13 15.12
C GLU A 23 -7.13 7.43 15.43
N GLU A 24 -7.43 7.77 16.68
CA GLU A 24 -8.81 8.01 17.14
C GLU A 24 -9.49 9.18 16.41
N LEU A 25 -8.74 10.17 15.94
CA LEU A 25 -9.29 11.30 15.19
C LEU A 25 -9.74 10.92 13.77
N VAL A 26 -9.19 9.84 13.20
CA VAL A 26 -9.52 9.39 11.84
C VAL A 26 -10.68 8.38 11.91
N LYS A 27 -11.89 8.85 11.61
CA LYS A 27 -13.10 8.00 11.68
C LYS A 27 -13.31 7.11 10.46
N ASP A 28 -12.67 7.44 9.34
CA ASP A 28 -12.83 6.74 8.07
C ASP A 28 -11.52 6.79 7.26
N PRO A 29 -10.60 5.82 7.46
CA PRO A 29 -9.39 5.70 6.66
C PRO A 29 -9.68 5.51 5.16
N GLN A 30 -10.80 4.88 4.80
CA GLN A 30 -11.19 4.71 3.40
C GLN A 30 -11.45 6.07 2.74
N ALA A 31 -12.16 6.97 3.42
CA ALA A 31 -12.40 8.32 2.93
C ALA A 31 -11.09 9.13 2.75
N VAL A 32 -10.10 8.93 3.62
CA VAL A 32 -8.77 9.56 3.48
C VAL A 32 -8.09 9.10 2.20
N TYR A 33 -8.02 7.78 1.97
CA TYR A 33 -7.47 7.24 0.73
C TYR A 33 -8.29 7.70 -0.49
N GLN A 34 -9.62 7.74 -0.40
CA GLN A 34 -10.45 8.24 -1.49
C GLN A 34 -10.19 9.72 -1.80
N ALA A 35 -9.95 10.56 -0.80
CA ALA A 35 -9.63 11.97 -1.00
C ALA A 35 -8.29 12.14 -1.72
N TRP A 36 -7.30 11.31 -1.39
CA TRP A 36 -5.98 11.38 -2.03
C TRP A 36 -5.96 10.99 -3.51
N THR A 37 -7.03 10.36 -4.02
CA THR A 37 -7.14 10.09 -5.47
C THR A 37 -7.35 11.36 -6.30
N ASN A 38 -7.54 12.53 -5.67
CA ASN A 38 -7.76 13.80 -6.37
C ASN A 38 -6.86 14.92 -5.82
N GLY A 39 -6.15 15.63 -6.70
CA GLY A 39 -5.40 16.84 -6.33
C GLY A 39 -4.13 16.64 -5.48
N THR A 40 -3.72 15.40 -5.18
CA THR A 40 -2.50 15.13 -4.41
C THR A 40 -1.33 14.70 -5.28
N VAL A 41 -0.12 14.90 -4.75
CA VAL A 41 1.15 14.47 -5.39
C VAL A 41 1.31 12.95 -5.37
N VAL A 42 0.83 12.28 -4.32
CA VAL A 42 0.98 10.83 -4.12
C VAL A 42 -0.06 10.00 -4.89
N ARG A 43 -0.97 10.65 -5.60
CA ARG A 43 -2.00 10.00 -6.41
C ARG A 43 -1.36 9.05 -7.42
N SER A 44 -1.80 7.80 -7.40
CA SER A 44 -1.35 6.75 -8.32
C SER A 44 -2.45 5.74 -8.62
N TRP A 45 -2.28 4.94 -9.68
CA TRP A 45 -3.22 3.86 -10.01
C TRP A 45 -3.33 2.85 -8.87
N LEU A 46 -2.20 2.42 -8.30
CA LEU A 46 -2.14 1.51 -7.16
C LEU A 46 -2.91 2.04 -5.95
N GLN A 47 -2.75 3.34 -5.63
CA GLN A 47 -3.48 3.99 -4.54
C GLN A 47 -5.00 4.02 -4.81
N THR A 48 -5.41 4.15 -6.07
CA THR A 48 -6.82 4.07 -6.47
C THR A 48 -7.40 2.67 -6.29
N LEU A 49 -6.60 1.62 -6.55
CA LEU A 49 -6.99 0.24 -6.28
C LEU A 49 -7.19 -0.02 -4.78
N LEU A 50 -6.30 0.50 -3.93
CA LEU A 50 -6.46 0.39 -2.47
C LEU A 50 -7.73 1.11 -1.98
N ALA A 51 -7.98 2.35 -2.44
CA ALA A 51 -9.18 3.09 -2.08
C ALA A 51 -10.47 2.35 -2.48
N LYS A 52 -10.44 1.65 -3.63
CA LYS A 52 -11.53 0.78 -4.08
C LYS A 52 -11.66 -0.47 -3.20
N ALA A 53 -10.57 -1.16 -2.89
CA ALA A 53 -10.58 -2.35 -2.05
C ALA A 53 -11.15 -2.06 -0.65
N LEU A 54 -10.70 -0.96 -0.02
CA LEU A 54 -11.23 -0.51 1.28
C LEU A 54 -12.71 -0.12 1.23
N LYS A 55 -13.21 0.31 0.06
CA LYS A 55 -14.65 0.61 -0.12
C LYS A 55 -15.49 -0.67 -0.19
N GLU A 56 -14.96 -1.72 -0.80
CA GLU A 56 -15.63 -3.01 -0.97
C GLU A 56 -15.56 -3.86 0.30
N ASP A 57 -14.43 -3.81 1.01
CA ASP A 57 -14.18 -4.52 2.27
C ASP A 57 -13.40 -3.62 3.24
N PRO A 58 -14.09 -2.81 4.07
CA PRO A 58 -13.46 -1.82 4.95
C PRO A 58 -12.49 -2.39 5.99
N ASN A 59 -12.66 -3.66 6.34
CA ASN A 59 -11.83 -4.36 7.31
C ASN A 59 -10.86 -5.35 6.68
N LEU A 60 -10.82 -5.41 5.33
CA LEU A 60 -10.00 -6.34 4.56
C LEU A 60 -10.17 -7.81 5.00
N ALA A 61 -11.35 -8.18 5.49
CA ALA A 61 -11.65 -9.50 6.05
C ALA A 61 -11.49 -10.64 5.03
N GLY A 62 -11.61 -10.35 3.74
CA GLY A 62 -11.38 -11.30 2.65
C GLY A 62 -9.92 -11.49 2.24
N ILE A 63 -8.98 -10.71 2.81
CA ILE A 63 -7.57 -10.72 2.44
C ILE A 63 -6.76 -11.45 3.51
N SER A 64 -5.84 -12.31 3.08
CA SER A 64 -4.91 -12.98 3.98
C SER A 64 -3.67 -12.12 4.21
N GLY A 65 -3.14 -12.11 5.44
CA GLY A 65 -1.83 -11.49 5.74
C GLY A 65 -0.63 -12.27 5.18
N TYR A 66 -0.87 -13.29 4.37
CA TYR A 66 0.15 -14.10 3.72
C TYR A 66 0.15 -13.87 2.20
N THR A 67 1.34 -13.78 1.63
CA THR A 67 1.56 -13.80 0.19
C THR A 67 2.83 -14.61 -0.09
N GLU A 68 2.86 -15.30 -1.22
CA GLU A 68 4.08 -16.01 -1.65
C GLU A 68 5.18 -15.01 -2.01
N ASP A 69 6.43 -15.34 -1.69
CA ASP A 69 7.60 -14.58 -2.12
C ASP A 69 7.94 -14.96 -3.57
N SER A 70 7.69 -14.04 -4.52
CA SER A 70 8.16 -14.21 -5.91
C SER A 70 9.69 -14.14 -6.04
N GLY A 71 10.37 -13.67 -4.99
CA GLY A 71 11.81 -13.43 -4.95
C GLY A 71 12.22 -12.07 -5.51
N GLU A 72 11.34 -11.36 -6.22
CA GLU A 72 11.68 -10.13 -6.94
C GLU A 72 11.92 -8.94 -6.02
N GLY A 73 11.19 -8.89 -4.89
CA GLY A 73 11.40 -7.90 -3.83
C GLY A 73 12.76 -8.07 -3.17
N ARG A 74 13.05 -9.29 -2.72
CA ARG A 74 14.34 -9.67 -2.13
C ARG A 74 15.51 -9.42 -3.07
N TRP A 75 15.42 -9.89 -4.31
CA TRP A 75 16.44 -9.65 -5.33
C TRP A 75 16.68 -8.16 -5.55
N THR A 76 15.63 -7.33 -5.57
CA THR A 76 15.78 -5.88 -5.79
C THR A 76 16.60 -5.21 -4.68
N VAL A 77 16.45 -5.64 -3.43
CA VAL A 77 17.24 -5.15 -2.29
C VAL A 77 18.69 -5.64 -2.38
N GLU A 78 18.89 -6.94 -2.60
CA GLU A 78 20.22 -7.55 -2.72
C GLU A 78 21.05 -6.89 -3.83
N GLU A 79 20.43 -6.68 -5.00
CA GLU A 79 21.10 -6.07 -6.15
C GLU A 79 21.45 -4.59 -5.89
N ALA A 80 20.59 -3.84 -5.21
CA ALA A 80 20.86 -2.45 -4.83
C ALA A 80 22.05 -2.33 -3.86
N ILE A 81 22.24 -3.30 -2.97
CA ILE A 81 23.41 -3.37 -2.08
C ILE A 81 24.66 -3.72 -2.88
N ARG A 82 24.59 -4.71 -3.78
CA ARG A 82 25.72 -5.16 -4.61
C ARG A 82 26.30 -4.06 -5.50
N LEU A 83 25.47 -3.11 -5.96
CA LEU A 83 25.87 -2.02 -6.84
C LEU A 83 26.49 -0.81 -6.11
N ARG A 84 26.49 -0.79 -4.77
CA ARG A 84 27.16 0.24 -3.97
C ARG A 84 28.61 -0.12 -3.68
#